data_AF-A0A7Y8E375-F1
#
_entry.id   AF-A0A7Y8E375-F1
#
_cell.length_a   1.000
_cell.length_b   1.000
_cell.length_c   1.000
_cell.angle_alpha   90.00
_cell.angle_beta   90.00
_cell.angle_gamma   90.00
#
_symmetry.space_group_name_H-M   'P 1'
#
loop_
_entity.id
_entity.type
_entity.pdbx_description
1 polymer ?
#
loop_
_entity_poly.entity_id
_entity_poly.type
_entity_poly.pdbx_seq_one_letter_code
_entity_poly.pdbx_strand_id
1 'polypeptide(L)'
;MSDKKQQAAYPLRMPPSLREAVEQAAHESKRSVNAEIISRLELSLAAEQRLTEFISAERARELSDIVERNLPKKLRDAFQAEIYSAAQGGAGGVVVSGQYLGLDPDVEAHEAIMSDVVRELREAGYGADRFSFYEIDITFYPEEAAE
;
A
#
# COMPACT_ATOMS: atom_id res chain seq x y z
N MET A 1 7.95 -3.85 45.56
CA MET A 1 6.94 -3.27 44.66
C MET A 1 7.63 -2.17 43.88
N SER A 2 8.07 -2.44 42.63
CA SER A 2 8.64 -1.39 41.77
C SER A 2 7.50 -0.75 41.00
N ASP A 3 7.17 0.50 41.31
CA ASP A 3 6.28 1.33 40.49
C ASP A 3 6.92 1.49 39.11
N LYS A 4 6.41 0.77 38.11
CA LYS A 4 6.71 1.02 36.70
C LYS A 4 6.16 2.40 36.37
N LYS A 5 6.99 3.44 36.49
CA LYS A 5 6.67 4.78 35.97
C LYS A 5 6.38 4.64 34.48
N GLN A 6 5.09 4.76 34.12
CA GLN A 6 4.70 4.86 32.72
C GLN A 6 5.40 6.08 32.11
N GLN A 7 6.02 5.89 30.94
CA GLN A 7 6.63 7.00 30.21
C GLN A 7 5.57 8.05 29.91
N ALA A 8 5.93 9.32 30.10
CA ALA A 8 5.05 10.44 29.82
C ALA A 8 4.64 10.43 28.34
N ALA A 9 3.36 10.71 28.07
CA ALA A 9 2.86 10.77 26.70
C ALA A 9 3.61 11.82 25.87
N TYR A 10 3.96 11.47 24.64
CA TYR A 10 4.60 12.39 23.71
C TYR A 10 3.54 13.34 23.11
N PRO A 11 3.63 14.66 23.31
CA PRO A 11 2.61 15.58 22.84
C PRO A 11 2.73 15.79 21.32
N LEU A 12 1.89 15.07 20.56
CA LEU A 12 1.76 15.22 19.10
C LEU A 12 0.84 16.39 18.74
N ARG A 13 1.34 17.34 17.95
CA ARG A 13 0.54 18.38 17.31
C ARG A 13 0.15 17.91 15.92
N MET A 14 -1.10 17.48 15.77
CA MET A 14 -1.65 17.04 14.49
C MET A 14 -2.67 18.05 13.98
N PRO A 15 -2.63 18.43 12.69
CA PRO A 15 -3.72 19.11 12.03
C PRO A 15 -5.02 18.30 12.14
N PRO A 16 -6.21 18.94 12.15
CA PRO A 16 -7.49 18.25 12.32
C PRO A 16 -7.71 17.12 11.30
N SER A 17 -7.44 17.38 10.02
CA SER A 17 -7.60 16.39 8.95
C SER A 17 -6.71 15.16 9.13
N LEU A 18 -5.48 15.34 9.63
CA LEU A 18 -4.57 14.23 9.90
C LEU A 18 -5.07 13.39 11.08
N ARG A 19 -5.59 14.04 12.12
CA ARG A 19 -6.16 13.34 13.28
C ARG A 19 -7.34 12.47 12.87
N GLU A 20 -8.27 13.01 12.09
CA GLU A 20 -9.44 12.28 11.60
C GLU A 20 -9.04 11.05 10.79
N ALA A 21 -8.05 11.18 9.89
CA ALA A 21 -7.55 10.06 9.10
C ALA A 21 -6.94 8.94 9.97
N VAL A 22 -6.18 9.31 11.02
CA VAL A 22 -5.58 8.32 11.93
C VAL A 22 -6.64 7.65 12.81
N GLU A 23 -7.66 8.39 13.26
CA GLU A 23 -8.77 7.84 14.03
C GLU A 23 -9.58 6.83 13.21
N GLN A 24 -9.88 7.15 11.96
CA GLN A 24 -10.55 6.25 11.03
C GLN A 24 -9.73 4.96 10.79
N ALA A 25 -8.42 5.10 10.53
CA ALA A 25 -7.54 3.94 10.35
C ALA A 25 -7.42 3.07 11.60
N ALA A 26 -7.39 3.68 12.79
CA ALA A 26 -7.38 2.96 14.06
C ALA A 26 -8.69 2.17 14.26
N HIS A 27 -9.83 2.76 13.89
CA HIS A 27 -11.13 2.08 13.94
C HIS A 27 -11.17 0.87 12.99
N GLU A 28 -10.74 1.05 11.73
CA GLU A 28 -10.69 -0.03 10.72
C GLU A 28 -9.76 -1.17 11.15
N SER A 29 -8.61 -0.85 11.76
CA SER A 29 -7.64 -1.82 12.25
C SER A 29 -7.98 -2.42 13.62
N LYS A 30 -9.08 -1.98 14.25
CA LYS A 30 -9.50 -2.36 15.61
C LYS A 30 -8.42 -2.13 16.67
N ARG A 31 -7.68 -1.02 16.55
CA ARG A 31 -6.62 -0.59 17.47
C ARG A 31 -6.95 0.74 18.12
N SER A 32 -6.26 1.06 19.20
CA SER A 32 -6.27 2.44 19.71
C SER A 32 -5.50 3.35 18.75
N VAL A 33 -5.87 4.63 18.71
CA VAL A 33 -5.17 5.66 17.92
C VAL A 33 -3.67 5.64 18.18
N ASN A 34 -3.27 5.51 19.45
CA ASN A 34 -1.86 5.45 19.82
C ASN A 34 -1.16 4.19 19.28
N ALA A 35 -1.82 3.03 19.34
CA ALA A 35 -1.28 1.78 18.80
C ALA A 35 -1.14 1.84 17.27
N GLU A 36 -2.07 2.49 16.58
CA GLU A 36 -2.01 2.69 15.13
C GLU A 36 -0.87 3.65 14.74
N ILE A 37 -0.70 4.77 15.47
CA ILE A 37 0.42 5.71 15.26
C ILE A 37 1.76 4.98 15.44
N ILE A 38 1.92 4.22 16.52
CA ILE A 38 3.14 3.45 16.77
C ILE A 38 3.40 2.45 15.64
N SER A 39 2.38 1.68 15.25
CA SER A 39 2.52 0.69 14.17
C SER A 39 2.97 1.33 12.85
N ARG A 40 2.43 2.50 12.48
CA ARG A 40 2.83 3.23 11.27
C ARG A 40 4.26 3.76 11.37
N LEU A 41 4.66 4.28 12.52
CA LEU A 41 6.03 4.73 12.75
C LEU A 41 7.02 3.57 12.69
N GLU A 42 6.69 2.42 13.28
CA GLU A 42 7.51 1.21 13.20
C GLU A 42 7.68 0.74 11.74
N LEU A 43 6.60 0.74 10.95
CA LEU A 43 6.66 0.40 9.53
C LEU A 43 7.50 1.40 8.73
N SER A 44 7.32 2.71 8.98
CA SER A 44 8.11 3.76 8.32
C SER A 44 9.59 3.63 8.64
N LEU A 45 9.93 3.41 9.90
CA LEU A 45 11.31 3.24 10.34
C LEU A 45 11.89 1.92 9.82
N ALA A 46 11.11 0.84 9.72
CA ALA A 46 11.56 -0.40 9.11
C ALA A 46 11.82 -0.27 7.60
N ALA A 47 11.06 0.59 6.90
CA ALA A 47 11.28 0.90 5.50
C ALA A 47 12.50 1.80 5.27
N GLU A 48 12.79 2.73 6.19
CA GLU A 48 13.91 3.67 6.10
C GLU A 48 15.23 3.12 6.68
N GLN A 49 15.15 2.20 7.66
CA GLN A 49 16.31 1.46 8.14
C GLN A 49 16.78 0.56 7.01
N ARG A 50 17.86 0.97 6.34
CA ARG A 50 18.85 0.02 5.79
C ARG A 50 19.10 -1.00 6.90
N LEU A 51 18.48 -2.17 6.76
CA LEU A 51 18.50 -3.28 7.72
C LEU A 51 19.97 -3.61 8.02
N THR A 52 20.51 -3.05 9.10
CA THR A 52 21.89 -3.31 9.53
C THR A 52 22.06 -4.72 10.08
N GLU A 53 20.95 -5.41 10.36
CA GLU A 53 20.90 -6.82 10.74
C GLU A 53 19.67 -7.49 10.09
N PHE A 54 19.82 -8.76 9.71
CA PHE A 54 18.73 -9.56 9.16
C PHE A 54 17.64 -9.78 10.22
N ILE A 55 16.37 -9.62 9.84
CA ILE A 55 15.25 -10.07 10.68
C ILE A 55 15.26 -11.60 10.81
N SER A 56 14.74 -12.13 11.92
CA SER A 56 14.63 -13.58 12.10
C SER A 56 13.62 -14.19 11.11
N ALA A 57 13.81 -15.45 10.74
CA ALA A 57 12.87 -16.16 9.86
C ALA A 57 11.46 -16.27 10.45
N GLU A 58 11.34 -16.38 11.77
CA GLU A 58 10.05 -16.36 12.47
C GLU A 58 9.37 -14.99 12.31
N ARG A 59 10.12 -13.91 12.51
CA ARG A 59 9.61 -12.55 12.34
C ARG A 59 9.23 -12.25 10.88
N ALA A 60 9.99 -12.77 9.93
CA ALA A 60 9.67 -12.67 8.51
C ALA A 60 8.32 -13.36 8.19
N ARG A 61 8.06 -14.56 8.74
CA ARG A 61 6.76 -15.25 8.57
C ARG A 61 5.60 -14.48 9.18
N GLU A 62 5.76 -13.98 10.41
CA GLU A 62 4.72 -13.16 11.04
C GLU A 62 4.38 -11.91 10.21
N LEU A 63 5.41 -11.27 9.63
CA LEU A 63 5.22 -10.11 8.76
C LEU A 63 4.53 -10.51 7.45
N SER A 64 4.92 -11.63 6.84
CA SER A 64 4.26 -12.16 5.64
C SER A 64 2.77 -12.44 5.90
N ASP A 65 2.43 -13.11 7.01
CA ASP A 65 1.04 -13.42 7.35
C ASP A 65 0.16 -12.16 7.53
N ILE A 66 0.75 -11.07 8.05
CA ILE A 66 0.10 -9.77 8.22
C ILE A 66 -0.06 -9.05 6.86
N VAL A 67 0.92 -9.18 5.98
CA VAL A 67 0.96 -8.52 4.66
C VAL A 67 0.04 -9.22 3.67
N GLU A 68 0.00 -10.55 3.64
CA GLU A 68 -0.84 -11.33 2.73
C GLU A 68 -2.32 -10.94 2.81
N ARG A 69 -2.82 -10.67 4.03
CA ARG A 69 -4.22 -10.25 4.25
C ARG A 69 -4.56 -8.86 3.69
N ASN A 70 -3.57 -8.02 3.44
CA ASN A 70 -3.74 -6.64 2.98
C ASN A 70 -3.13 -6.37 1.60
N LEU A 71 -2.63 -7.42 0.94
CA LEU A 71 -1.89 -7.32 -0.30
C LEU A 71 -2.70 -6.69 -1.45
N PRO A 72 -3.99 -7.02 -1.66
CA PRO A 72 -4.80 -6.36 -2.68
C PRO A 72 -4.97 -4.86 -2.42
N LYS A 73 -5.10 -4.45 -1.15
CA LYS A 73 -5.23 -3.04 -0.78
C LYS A 73 -3.92 -2.28 -1.04
N LYS A 74 -2.78 -2.84 -0.61
CA LYS A 74 -1.47 -2.25 -0.87
C LYS A 74 -1.17 -2.09 -2.36
N LEU A 75 -1.59 -3.07 -3.17
CA LEU A 75 -1.39 -3.00 -4.61
C LEU A 75 -2.21 -1.87 -5.24
N ARG A 76 -3.48 -1.73 -4.86
CA ARG A 76 -4.30 -0.59 -5.28
C ARG A 76 -3.70 0.75 -4.86
N ASP A 77 -3.29 0.87 -3.60
CA ASP A 77 -2.72 2.11 -3.06
C ASP A 77 -1.43 2.50 -3.81
N ALA A 78 -0.57 1.53 -4.13
CA ALA A 78 0.65 1.76 -4.91
C ALA A 78 0.34 2.22 -6.34
N PHE A 79 -0.61 1.55 -7.01
CA PHE A 79 -0.99 1.88 -8.38
C PHE A 79 -1.62 3.27 -8.46
N GLN A 80 -2.48 3.63 -7.50
CA GLN A 80 -3.04 4.97 -7.43
C GLN A 80 -1.97 6.05 -7.22
N ALA A 81 -0.97 5.79 -6.37
CA ALA A 81 0.12 6.74 -6.14
C ALA A 81 0.95 7.00 -7.42
N GLU A 82 1.24 5.94 -8.19
CA GLU A 82 1.97 6.05 -9.46
C GLU A 82 1.17 6.80 -10.53
N ILE A 83 -0.11 6.45 -10.70
CA ILE A 83 -1.02 7.14 -11.62
C ILE A 83 -1.12 8.63 -11.26
N TYR A 84 -1.28 8.95 -9.98
CA TYR A 84 -1.39 10.33 -9.51
C TYR A 84 -0.12 11.12 -9.78
N SER A 85 1.05 10.54 -9.49
CA SER A 85 2.35 11.14 -9.77
C SER A 85 2.54 11.42 -11.27
N ALA A 86 2.24 10.44 -12.12
CA ALA A 86 2.34 10.57 -13.56
C ALA A 86 1.38 11.65 -14.12
N ALA A 87 0.15 11.70 -13.62
CA ALA A 87 -0.84 12.71 -14.01
C ALA A 87 -0.41 14.13 -13.58
N GLN A 88 0.11 14.30 -12.36
CA GLN A 88 0.65 15.58 -11.90
C GLN A 88 1.85 16.04 -12.72
N GLY A 89 2.64 15.09 -13.23
CA GLY A 89 3.75 15.34 -14.16
C GLY A 89 3.32 15.69 -15.58
N GLY A 90 2.03 15.61 -15.90
CA GLY A 90 1.49 15.84 -17.26
C GLY A 90 1.71 14.69 -18.22
N ALA A 91 1.97 13.47 -17.73
CA ALA A 91 2.06 12.28 -18.57
C ALA A 91 0.68 11.88 -19.12
N GLY A 92 0.66 11.27 -20.30
CA GLY A 92 -0.57 10.70 -20.89
C GLY A 92 -0.86 9.25 -20.46
N GLY A 93 0.02 8.67 -19.65
CA GLY A 93 -0.06 7.29 -19.18
C GLY A 93 1.15 6.90 -18.34
N VAL A 94 1.12 5.70 -17.77
CA VAL A 94 2.17 5.13 -16.92
C VAL A 94 2.13 3.61 -16.98
N VAL A 95 3.31 2.98 -16.96
CA VAL A 95 3.44 1.53 -16.75
C VAL A 95 3.74 1.32 -15.28
N VAL A 96 2.86 0.61 -14.57
CA VAL A 96 3.01 0.35 -13.13
C VAL A 96 3.38 -1.11 -12.91
N SER A 97 4.40 -1.36 -12.09
CA SER A 97 4.88 -2.70 -11.76
C SER A 97 4.45 -3.14 -10.35
N GLY A 98 3.77 -4.28 -10.27
CA GLY A 98 3.43 -4.97 -9.02
C GLY A 98 4.56 -5.84 -8.46
N GLN A 99 5.71 -5.93 -9.15
CA GLN A 99 6.81 -6.84 -8.78
C GLN A 99 7.37 -6.55 -7.37
N TYR A 100 7.33 -5.29 -6.94
CA TYR A 100 7.87 -4.85 -5.65
C TYR A 100 6.95 -5.14 -4.45
N LEU A 101 5.74 -5.65 -4.69
CA LEU A 101 4.74 -5.84 -3.65
C LEU A 101 4.79 -7.22 -2.99
N GLY A 102 5.75 -8.07 -3.38
CA GLY A 102 5.94 -9.39 -2.78
C GLY A 102 4.86 -10.41 -3.19
N LEU A 103 4.18 -10.16 -4.31
CA LEU A 103 3.27 -11.13 -4.93
C LEU A 103 4.10 -12.20 -5.64
N ASP A 104 3.93 -13.44 -5.20
CA ASP A 104 4.43 -14.60 -5.92
C ASP A 104 3.58 -14.77 -7.20
N PRO A 105 4.19 -14.69 -8.41
CA PRO A 105 3.48 -14.77 -9.68
C PRO A 105 2.81 -16.13 -9.91
N ASP A 106 3.29 -17.17 -9.23
CA ASP A 106 2.84 -18.55 -9.41
C ASP A 106 1.60 -18.86 -8.56
N VAL A 107 1.11 -17.89 -7.80
CA VAL A 107 -0.10 -18.03 -6.98
C VAL A 107 -1.31 -17.57 -7.80
N GLU A 108 -2.34 -18.41 -7.92
CA GLU A 108 -3.60 -18.12 -8.62
C GLU A 108 -4.26 -16.80 -8.18
N ALA A 109 -4.06 -16.41 -6.91
CA ALA A 109 -4.51 -15.13 -6.37
C ALA A 109 -3.86 -13.91 -7.05
N HIS A 110 -2.62 -14.01 -7.53
CA HIS A 110 -1.94 -12.91 -8.22
C HIS A 110 -2.67 -12.53 -9.51
N GLU A 111 -2.99 -13.52 -10.34
CA GLU A 111 -3.69 -13.26 -11.61
C GLU A 111 -5.10 -12.72 -11.37
N ALA A 112 -5.82 -13.23 -10.37
CA ALA A 112 -7.13 -12.70 -9.98
C ALA A 112 -7.05 -11.23 -9.54
N ILE A 113 -6.09 -10.89 -8.68
CA ILE A 113 -5.88 -9.51 -8.19
C ILE A 113 -5.53 -8.58 -9.35
N MET A 114 -4.60 -8.97 -10.23
CA MET A 114 -4.19 -8.12 -11.36
C MET A 114 -5.33 -7.91 -12.34
N SER A 115 -6.12 -8.95 -12.62
CA SER A 115 -7.31 -8.86 -13.48
C SER A 115 -8.37 -7.94 -12.89
N ASP A 116 -8.61 -8.02 -11.58
CA ASP A 116 -9.54 -7.14 -10.88
C ASP A 116 -9.09 -5.67 -10.96
N VAL A 117 -7.81 -5.40 -10.79
CA VAL A 117 -7.25 -4.04 -10.89
C VAL A 117 -7.38 -3.50 -12.31
N VAL A 118 -7.08 -4.29 -13.35
CA VAL A 118 -7.31 -3.87 -14.75
C VAL A 118 -8.77 -3.52 -14.98
N ARG A 119 -9.69 -4.36 -14.49
CA ARG A 119 -11.13 -4.11 -14.62
C ARG A 119 -11.54 -2.81 -13.91
N GLU A 120 -11.11 -2.61 -12.67
CA GLU A 120 -11.37 -1.39 -11.89
C GLU A 120 -10.84 -0.13 -12.62
N LEU A 121 -9.64 -0.20 -13.21
CA LEU A 121 -9.05 0.90 -13.98
C LEU A 121 -9.86 1.22 -15.24
N ARG A 122 -10.33 0.21 -15.97
CA ARG A 122 -11.19 0.39 -17.15
C ARG A 122 -12.55 0.98 -16.78
N GLU A 123 -13.15 0.51 -15.68
CA GLU A 123 -14.40 1.07 -15.13
C GLU A 123 -14.23 2.54 -14.73
N ALA A 124 -13.02 2.95 -14.32
CA ALA A 124 -12.68 4.34 -14.01
C ALA A 124 -12.34 5.20 -15.25
N GLY A 125 -12.35 4.62 -16.45
CA GLY A 125 -12.12 5.34 -17.72
C GLY A 125 -10.67 5.36 -18.22
N TYR A 126 -9.77 4.61 -17.59
CA TYR A 126 -8.41 4.43 -18.09
C TYR A 126 -8.37 3.37 -19.20
N GLY A 127 -7.47 3.55 -20.17
CA GLY A 127 -7.00 2.40 -20.94
C GLY A 127 -6.06 1.61 -20.04
N ALA A 128 -6.33 0.33 -19.84
CA ALA A 128 -5.51 -0.51 -18.98
C ALA A 128 -5.35 -1.90 -19.58
N ASP A 129 -4.12 -2.30 -19.81
CA ASP A 129 -3.77 -3.59 -20.40
C ASP A 129 -2.60 -4.24 -19.68
N ARG A 130 -2.62 -5.58 -19.64
CA ARG A 130 -1.52 -6.35 -19.08
C ARG A 130 -0.32 -6.20 -20.01
N PHE A 131 0.76 -5.61 -19.50
CA PHE A 131 2.02 -5.49 -20.24
C PHE A 131 2.92 -6.70 -19.99
N SER A 132 2.96 -7.17 -18.74
CA SER A 132 3.68 -8.38 -18.35
C SER A 132 2.99 -9.04 -17.15
N PHE A 133 3.57 -10.13 -16.61
CA PHE A 133 3.05 -10.77 -15.41
C PHE A 133 2.87 -9.78 -14.26
N TYR A 134 3.78 -8.80 -14.10
CA TYR A 134 3.72 -7.85 -13.00
C TYR A 134 3.27 -6.46 -13.42
N GLU A 135 3.21 -6.16 -14.71
CA GLU A 135 3.03 -4.79 -15.17
C GLU A 135 1.68 -4.59 -15.85
N ILE A 136 1.09 -3.42 -15.57
CA ILE A 136 -0.09 -2.93 -16.26
C ILE A 136 0.32 -1.61 -16.92
N ASP A 137 0.09 -1.54 -18.23
CA ASP A 137 0.20 -0.29 -18.99
C ASP A 137 -1.13 0.45 -18.85
N ILE A 138 -1.05 1.71 -18.42
CA ILE A 138 -2.21 2.56 -18.11
C ILE A 138 -2.14 3.82 -18.96
N THR A 139 -3.14 4.04 -19.79
CA THR A 139 -3.31 5.26 -20.60
C THR A 139 -4.46 6.09 -20.06
N PHE A 140 -4.23 7.40 -19.93
CA PHE A 140 -5.20 8.35 -19.38
C PHE A 140 -6.18 8.87 -20.43
N TYR A 141 -5.81 8.72 -21.70
CA TYR A 141 -6.62 9.06 -22.86
C TYR A 141 -6.70 7.83 -23.77
N PRO A 142 -7.43 6.77 -23.37
CA PRO A 142 -7.65 5.66 -24.28
C PRO A 142 -8.33 6.21 -25.55
N GLU A 143 -7.78 5.87 -26.72
CA GLU A 143 -8.53 6.09 -27.96
C GLU A 143 -9.84 5.30 -27.81
N GLU A 144 -10.99 5.98 -27.93
CA GLU A 144 -12.29 5.32 -27.95
C GLU A 144 -12.18 4.14 -28.91
N ALA A 145 -12.37 2.93 -28.40
CA ALA A 145 -12.27 1.71 -29.17
C ALA A 145 -13.09 1.90 -30.45
N ALA A 146 -12.40 1.99 -31.58
CA ALA A 146 -13.05 2.10 -32.88
C ALA A 146 -14.06 0.95 -32.98
N GLU A 147 -15.32 1.31 -33.21
CA GLU A 147 -16.48 0.42 -33.38
C GLU A 147 -16.20 -0.81 -34.26
#